data_AF-A0A850TW67-F1
#
_entry.id   AF-A0A850TW67-F1
#
_cell.length_a   1.000
_cell.length_b   1.000
_cell.length_c   1.000
_cell.angle_alpha   90.00
_cell.angle_beta   90.00
_cell.angle_gamma   90.00
#
_symmetry.space_group_name_H-M   'P 1'
#
loop_
_entity.id
_entity.type
_entity.pdbx_description
1 polymer ?
#
loop_
_entity_poly.entity_id
_entity_poly.type
_entity_poly.pdbx_seq_one_letter_code
_entity_poly.pdbx_strand_id
1 'polypeptide(L)'
;QGDILRLEKEHQVLKEQVKEAQEKYDQLQSRSSEEISALEELLKKSIEETEVSKNELDWLQQDLEIKMKKWQQEKKENQKNLKALRNTVKKHTDTNDRYLKTIDEKEKQYNVSLNTYLETSNKLANEKVKLEELIKKSQDDCQECVKRAVKAEISVLKNWKETEVCRLNGITANAEVNLRVLKSFSSSPSAAPTLKSQIDSWEIFISNVKKQLEKVEAKYEEKIQMVKNGVRNCLTKMETVELSSP
;
A
#
# COMPACT_ATOMS: atom_id res chain seq x y z
N GLN A 1 137.93 -84.55 -20.30
CA GLN A 1 137.38 -83.97 -19.05
C GLN A 1 136.65 -82.63 -19.26
N GLY A 2 136.94 -81.83 -20.31
CA GLY A 2 136.26 -80.54 -20.55
C GLY A 2 134.81 -80.64 -21.07
N ASP A 3 134.48 -81.64 -21.90
CA ASP A 3 133.12 -81.79 -22.46
C ASP A 3 132.07 -82.20 -21.41
N ILE A 4 132.47 -83.00 -20.42
CA ILE A 4 131.60 -83.43 -19.31
C ILE A 4 131.24 -82.24 -18.43
N LEU A 5 132.21 -81.39 -18.08
CA LEU A 5 132.01 -80.15 -17.31
C LEU A 5 131.14 -79.11 -18.05
N ARG A 6 131.23 -79.05 -19.38
CA ARG A 6 130.36 -78.19 -20.20
C ARG A 6 128.92 -78.68 -20.19
N LEU A 7 128.73 -79.99 -20.38
CA LEU A 7 127.42 -80.64 -20.34
C LEU A 7 126.75 -80.51 -18.96
N GLU A 8 127.51 -80.61 -17.87
CA GLU A 8 127.02 -80.41 -16.50
C GLU A 8 126.57 -78.97 -16.23
N LYS A 9 127.32 -77.97 -16.73
CA LYS A 9 126.91 -76.56 -16.66
C LYS A 9 125.65 -76.29 -17.48
N GLU A 10 125.59 -76.82 -18.71
CA GLU A 10 124.39 -76.70 -19.56
C GLU A 10 123.17 -77.36 -18.92
N HIS A 11 123.34 -78.55 -18.33
CA HIS A 11 122.29 -79.24 -17.59
C HIS A 11 121.83 -78.45 -16.35
N GLN A 12 122.75 -77.81 -15.63
CA GLN A 12 122.40 -76.94 -14.49
C GLN A 12 121.65 -75.69 -14.95
N VAL A 13 122.07 -75.05 -16.05
CA VAL A 13 121.36 -73.90 -16.64
C VAL A 13 119.96 -74.30 -17.10
N LEU A 14 119.82 -75.45 -17.77
CA LEU A 14 118.52 -76.01 -18.17
C LEU A 14 117.61 -76.27 -16.96
N LYS A 15 118.17 -76.82 -15.87
CA LYS A 15 117.42 -77.08 -14.64
C LYS A 15 116.93 -75.78 -13.99
N GLU A 16 117.76 -74.73 -13.98
CA GLU A 16 117.38 -73.40 -13.48
C GLU A 16 116.31 -72.76 -14.39
N GLN A 17 116.43 -72.88 -15.72
CA GLN A 17 115.45 -72.39 -16.68
C GLN A 17 114.09 -73.09 -16.55
N VAL A 18 114.08 -74.41 -16.35
CA VAL A 18 112.85 -75.18 -16.10
C VAL A 18 112.19 -74.72 -14.79
N LYS A 19 113.00 -74.50 -13.74
CA LYS A 19 112.49 -74.00 -12.46
C LYS A 19 111.90 -72.59 -12.60
N GLU A 20 112.59 -71.68 -13.28
CA GLU A 20 112.11 -70.32 -13.52
C GLU A 20 110.83 -70.31 -14.39
N ALA A 21 110.76 -71.19 -15.41
CA ALA A 21 109.55 -71.35 -16.22
C ALA A 21 108.37 -71.89 -15.40
N GLN A 22 108.62 -72.82 -14.48
CA GLN A 22 107.60 -73.35 -13.57
C GLN A 22 107.10 -72.25 -12.60
N GLU A 23 108.01 -71.52 -11.95
CA GLU A 23 107.65 -70.43 -11.04
C GLU A 23 106.84 -69.33 -11.76
N LYS A 24 107.21 -68.99 -13.01
CA LYS A 24 106.44 -68.05 -13.85
C LYS A 24 105.08 -68.61 -14.22
N TYR A 25 104.97 -69.90 -14.54
CA TYR A 25 103.70 -70.55 -14.83
C TYR A 25 102.78 -70.54 -13.61
N ASP A 26 103.28 -70.91 -12.43
CA ASP A 26 102.52 -70.95 -11.19
C ASP A 26 102.05 -69.53 -10.79
N GLN A 27 102.90 -68.51 -10.93
CA GLN A 27 102.52 -67.11 -10.72
C GLN A 27 101.45 -66.64 -11.72
N LEU A 28 101.62 -66.98 -13.01
CA LEU A 28 100.63 -66.65 -14.04
C LEU A 28 99.30 -67.34 -13.75
N GLN A 29 99.33 -68.59 -13.30
CA GLN A 29 98.15 -69.37 -12.93
C GLN A 29 97.45 -68.82 -11.69
N SER A 30 98.19 -68.42 -10.65
CA SER A 30 97.61 -67.77 -9.47
C SER A 30 96.95 -66.44 -9.84
N ARG A 31 97.66 -65.61 -10.61
CA ARG A 31 97.14 -64.31 -11.07
C ARG A 31 95.91 -64.47 -11.97
N SER A 32 95.92 -65.43 -12.89
CA SER A 32 94.77 -65.67 -13.78
C SER A 32 93.58 -66.21 -13.01
N SER A 33 93.79 -67.08 -12.01
CA SER A 33 92.72 -67.56 -11.13
C SER A 33 92.08 -66.43 -10.31
N GLU A 34 92.89 -65.52 -9.76
CA GLU A 34 92.39 -64.35 -9.03
C GLU A 34 91.61 -63.39 -9.93
N GLU A 35 92.11 -63.11 -11.15
CA GLU A 35 91.44 -62.25 -12.12
C GLU A 35 90.10 -62.85 -12.59
N ILE A 36 90.06 -64.17 -12.85
CA ILE A 36 88.82 -64.88 -13.17
C ILE A 36 87.82 -64.77 -12.02
N SER A 37 88.24 -65.03 -10.78
CA SER A 37 87.35 -64.93 -9.61
C SER A 37 86.79 -63.52 -9.42
N ALA A 38 87.61 -62.48 -9.63
CA ALA A 38 87.17 -61.09 -9.53
C ALA A 38 86.16 -60.73 -10.62
N LEU A 39 86.37 -61.21 -11.86
CA LEU A 39 85.44 -61.02 -12.97
C LEU A 39 84.12 -61.76 -12.74
N GLU A 40 84.15 -62.96 -12.16
CA GLU A 40 82.95 -63.73 -11.79
C GLU A 40 82.11 -63.01 -10.72
N GLU A 41 82.75 -62.43 -9.69
CA GLU A 41 82.04 -61.63 -8.68
C GLU A 41 81.42 -60.37 -9.28
N LEU A 42 82.15 -59.65 -10.15
CA LEU A 42 81.64 -58.49 -10.89
C LEU A 42 80.44 -58.85 -11.76
N LEU A 43 80.51 -59.98 -12.48
CA LEU A 43 79.44 -60.48 -13.30
C LEU A 43 78.21 -60.81 -12.46
N LYS A 44 78.39 -61.52 -11.33
CA LYS A 44 77.30 -61.85 -10.40
C LYS A 44 76.62 -60.60 -9.87
N LYS A 45 77.39 -59.60 -9.42
CA LYS A 45 76.85 -58.33 -8.92
C LYS A 45 76.07 -57.59 -10.01
N SER A 46 76.60 -57.55 -11.24
CA SER A 46 75.93 -56.93 -12.39
C SER A 46 74.59 -57.63 -12.73
N ILE A 47 74.52 -58.95 -12.61
CA ILE A 47 73.28 -59.72 -12.81
C ILE A 47 72.26 -59.36 -11.73
N GLU A 48 72.66 -59.36 -10.45
CA GLU A 48 71.78 -59.00 -9.33
C GLU A 48 71.25 -57.57 -9.45
N GLU A 49 72.12 -56.59 -9.77
CA GLU A 49 71.74 -55.20 -10.02
C GLU A 49 70.76 -55.07 -11.19
N THR A 50 70.95 -55.85 -12.26
CA THR A 50 70.05 -55.87 -13.42
C THR A 50 68.68 -56.45 -13.04
N GLU A 51 68.64 -57.49 -12.22
CA GLU A 51 67.39 -58.11 -11.77
C GLU A 51 66.59 -57.17 -10.86
N VAL A 52 67.25 -56.48 -9.93
CA VAL A 52 66.63 -55.44 -9.10
C VAL A 52 66.09 -54.30 -9.97
N SER A 53 66.91 -53.78 -10.89
CA SER A 53 66.50 -52.69 -11.79
C SER A 53 65.28 -53.07 -12.64
N LYS A 54 65.23 -54.32 -13.10
CA LYS A 54 64.09 -54.84 -13.86
C LYS A 54 62.82 -54.88 -13.01
N ASN A 55 62.90 -55.36 -11.78
CA ASN A 55 61.74 -55.40 -10.87
C ASN A 55 61.23 -53.98 -10.52
N GLU A 56 62.14 -53.02 -10.33
CA GLU A 56 61.77 -51.61 -10.11
C GLU A 56 61.07 -51.01 -11.33
N LEU A 57 61.56 -51.31 -12.54
CA LEU A 57 60.93 -50.87 -13.78
C LEU A 57 59.52 -51.45 -13.94
N ASP A 58 59.33 -52.74 -13.66
CA ASP A 58 58.03 -53.40 -13.72
C ASP A 58 57.05 -52.79 -12.70
N TRP A 59 57.51 -52.48 -11.49
CA TRP A 59 56.69 -51.81 -10.46
C TRP A 59 56.28 -50.39 -10.90
N LEU A 60 57.22 -49.60 -11.43
CA LEU A 60 56.95 -48.25 -11.95
C LEU A 60 55.94 -48.29 -13.11
N GLN A 61 56.06 -49.29 -13.99
CA GLN A 61 55.14 -49.44 -15.12
C GLN A 61 53.72 -49.76 -14.65
N GLN A 62 53.57 -50.63 -13.64
CA GLN A 62 52.26 -50.92 -13.03
C GLN A 62 51.66 -49.70 -12.33
N ASP A 63 52.44 -48.96 -11.55
CA ASP A 63 51.98 -47.74 -10.87
C ASP A 63 51.51 -46.66 -11.88
N LEU A 64 52.26 -46.47 -12.97
CA LEU A 64 51.87 -45.57 -14.05
C LEU A 64 50.56 -46.00 -14.72
N GLU A 65 50.37 -47.31 -14.96
CA GLU A 65 49.13 -47.82 -15.55
C GLU A 65 47.92 -47.59 -14.63
N ILE A 66 48.09 -47.79 -13.31
CA ILE A 66 47.05 -47.51 -12.30
C ILE A 66 46.70 -46.02 -12.28
N LYS A 67 47.72 -45.14 -12.22
CA LYS A 67 47.53 -43.68 -12.25
C LYS A 67 46.84 -43.22 -13.53
N MET A 68 47.21 -43.80 -14.67
CA MET A 68 46.61 -43.47 -15.96
C MET A 68 45.14 -43.89 -16.04
N LYS A 69 44.78 -45.08 -15.53
CA LYS A 69 43.39 -45.54 -15.42
C LYS A 69 42.57 -44.62 -14.51
N LYS A 70 43.11 -44.24 -13.35
CA LYS A 70 42.45 -43.31 -12.41
C LYS A 70 42.20 -41.96 -13.06
N TRP A 71 43.22 -41.37 -13.69
CA TRP A 71 43.09 -40.09 -14.37
C TRP A 71 42.06 -40.12 -15.51
N GLN A 72 42.03 -41.19 -16.31
CA GLN A 72 41.02 -41.36 -17.36
C GLN A 72 39.59 -41.43 -16.81
N GLN A 73 39.41 -42.10 -15.66
CA GLN A 73 38.11 -42.18 -15.01
C GLN A 73 37.67 -40.81 -14.47
N GLU A 74 38.54 -40.11 -13.73
CA GLU A 74 38.29 -38.76 -13.21
C GLU A 74 37.97 -37.77 -14.32
N LYS A 75 38.67 -37.85 -15.46
CA LYS A 75 38.39 -37.03 -16.65
C LYS A 75 36.98 -37.25 -17.17
N LYS A 76 36.53 -38.51 -17.28
CA LYS A 76 35.16 -38.85 -17.75
C LYS A 76 34.10 -38.38 -16.75
N GLU A 77 34.36 -38.53 -15.46
CA GLU A 77 33.44 -38.10 -14.40
C GLU A 77 33.30 -36.57 -14.38
N ASN A 78 34.41 -35.84 -14.41
CA ASN A 78 34.41 -34.38 -14.47
C ASN A 78 33.69 -33.86 -15.73
N GLN A 79 33.86 -34.51 -16.88
CA GLN A 79 33.14 -34.14 -18.09
C GLN A 79 31.61 -34.33 -17.94
N LYS A 80 31.17 -35.43 -17.31
CA LYS A 80 29.74 -35.67 -17.01
C LYS A 80 29.20 -34.64 -16.02
N ASN A 81 29.95 -34.34 -14.96
CA ASN A 81 29.58 -33.36 -13.95
C ASN A 81 29.47 -31.95 -14.54
N LEU A 82 30.42 -31.53 -15.39
CA LEU A 82 30.35 -30.27 -16.11
C LEU A 82 29.13 -30.18 -17.02
N LYS A 83 28.77 -31.27 -17.70
CA LYS A 83 27.56 -31.32 -18.54
C LYS A 83 26.29 -31.20 -17.69
N ALA A 84 26.23 -31.87 -16.55
CA ALA A 84 25.12 -31.77 -15.62
C ALA A 84 24.97 -30.34 -15.07
N LEU A 85 26.08 -29.73 -14.62
CA LEU A 85 26.10 -28.36 -14.12
C LEU A 85 25.68 -27.34 -15.19
N ARG A 86 26.14 -27.52 -16.43
CA ARG A 86 25.72 -26.63 -17.54
C ARG A 86 24.21 -26.70 -17.78
N ASN A 87 23.63 -27.89 -17.68
CA ASN A 87 22.19 -28.07 -17.83
C ASN A 87 21.40 -27.46 -16.66
N THR A 88 21.90 -27.54 -15.43
CA THR A 88 21.24 -26.91 -14.28
C THR A 88 21.31 -25.40 -14.35
N VAL A 89 22.47 -24.83 -14.70
CA VAL A 89 22.63 -23.38 -14.94
C VAL A 89 21.63 -22.91 -15.99
N LYS A 90 21.52 -23.61 -17.13
CA LYS A 90 20.54 -23.27 -18.17
C LYS A 90 19.11 -23.25 -17.65
N LYS A 91 18.69 -24.29 -16.91
CA LYS A 91 17.34 -24.36 -16.31
C LYS A 91 17.08 -23.20 -15.35
N HIS A 92 18.08 -22.81 -14.55
CA HIS A 92 17.96 -21.66 -13.65
C HIS A 92 17.85 -20.35 -14.42
N THR A 93 18.64 -20.14 -15.48
CA THR A 93 18.52 -18.97 -16.35
C THR A 93 17.13 -18.89 -17.00
N ASP A 94 16.66 -19.97 -17.62
CA ASP A 94 15.33 -20.01 -18.26
C ASP A 94 14.19 -19.74 -17.26
N THR A 95 14.37 -20.19 -16.01
CA THR A 95 13.39 -19.96 -14.95
C THR A 95 13.44 -18.52 -14.43
N ASN A 96 14.63 -17.97 -14.27
CA ASN A 96 14.82 -16.57 -13.88
C ASN A 96 14.20 -15.62 -14.92
N ASP A 97 14.41 -15.88 -16.22
CA ASP A 97 13.82 -15.08 -17.30
C ASP A 97 12.29 -15.11 -17.28
N ARG A 98 11.69 -16.27 -16.97
CA ARG A 98 10.22 -16.37 -16.79
C ARG A 98 9.73 -15.57 -15.59
N TYR A 99 10.47 -15.57 -14.48
CA TYR A 99 10.12 -14.76 -13.32
C TYR A 99 10.23 -13.27 -13.62
N LEU A 100 11.29 -12.82 -14.28
CA LEU A 100 11.45 -11.42 -14.67
C LEU A 100 10.30 -10.94 -15.57
N LYS A 101 9.90 -11.72 -16.58
CA LYS A 101 8.73 -11.41 -17.41
C LYS A 101 7.43 -11.33 -16.61
N THR A 102 7.26 -12.23 -15.64
CA THR A 102 6.08 -12.25 -14.77
C THR A 102 6.03 -11.02 -13.87
N ILE A 103 7.18 -10.58 -13.35
CA ILE A 103 7.29 -9.38 -12.52
C ILE A 103 6.93 -8.14 -13.35
N ASP A 104 7.50 -7.98 -14.54
CA ASP A 104 7.20 -6.86 -15.44
C ASP A 104 5.71 -6.78 -15.81
N GLU A 105 5.09 -7.92 -16.11
CA GLU A 105 3.65 -7.98 -16.39
C GLU A 105 2.81 -7.59 -15.17
N LYS A 106 3.15 -8.09 -13.97
CA LYS A 106 2.45 -7.71 -12.73
C LYS A 106 2.61 -6.24 -12.38
N GLU A 107 3.80 -5.67 -12.62
CA GLU A 107 4.06 -4.25 -12.42
C GLU A 107 3.18 -3.39 -13.34
N LYS A 108 3.06 -3.77 -14.61
CA LYS A 108 2.14 -3.11 -15.56
C LYS A 108 0.69 -3.18 -15.08
N GLN A 109 0.21 -4.36 -14.68
CA GLN A 109 -1.16 -4.54 -14.17
C GLN A 109 -1.43 -3.73 -12.90
N TYR A 110 -0.46 -3.68 -11.99
CA TYR A 110 -0.54 -2.87 -10.78
C TYR A 110 -0.65 -1.38 -11.11
N ASN A 111 0.19 -0.88 -12.01
CA ASN A 111 0.18 0.52 -12.42
C ASN A 111 -1.14 0.92 -13.09
N VAL A 112 -1.70 0.07 -13.94
CA VAL A 112 -3.04 0.29 -14.52
C VAL A 112 -4.10 0.38 -13.43
N SER A 113 -4.11 -0.57 -12.50
CA SER A 113 -5.08 -0.62 -11.40
C SER A 113 -4.98 0.61 -10.50
N LEU A 114 -3.76 1.03 -10.18
CA LEU A 114 -3.49 2.23 -9.38
C LEU A 114 -4.00 3.48 -10.09
N ASN A 115 -3.71 3.64 -11.38
CA ASN A 115 -4.19 4.78 -12.16
C ASN A 115 -5.72 4.84 -12.20
N THR A 116 -6.40 3.71 -12.45
CA THR A 116 -7.87 3.65 -12.43
C THR A 116 -8.44 4.01 -11.06
N TYR A 117 -7.81 3.54 -9.97
CA TYR A 117 -8.21 3.92 -8.62
C TYR A 117 -8.06 5.42 -8.38
N LEU A 118 -6.92 6.02 -8.75
CA LEU A 118 -6.66 7.44 -8.59
C LEU A 118 -7.64 8.30 -9.40
N GLU A 119 -7.90 7.94 -10.65
CA GLU A 119 -8.90 8.62 -11.50
C GLU A 119 -10.29 8.58 -10.87
N THR A 120 -10.71 7.40 -10.39
CA THR A 120 -12.01 7.22 -9.72
C THR A 120 -12.08 8.04 -8.43
N SER A 121 -11.03 7.99 -7.61
CA SER A 121 -10.95 8.76 -6.36
C SER A 121 -11.04 10.26 -6.62
N ASN A 122 -10.33 10.76 -7.63
CA ASN A 122 -10.37 12.18 -8.01
C ASN A 122 -11.76 12.59 -8.50
N LYS A 123 -12.42 11.74 -9.30
CA LYS A 123 -13.82 11.98 -9.73
C LYS A 123 -14.77 12.05 -8.55
N LEU A 124 -14.68 11.09 -7.61
CA LEU A 124 -15.51 11.06 -6.40
C LEU A 124 -15.26 12.29 -5.51
N ALA A 125 -14.01 12.73 -5.36
CA ALA A 125 -13.69 13.93 -4.61
C ALA A 125 -14.34 15.18 -5.22
N ASN A 126 -14.30 15.31 -6.55
CA ASN A 126 -14.96 16.41 -7.26
C ASN A 126 -16.49 16.36 -7.13
N GLU A 127 -17.10 15.17 -7.21
CA GLU A 127 -18.54 15.00 -7.01
C GLU A 127 -18.97 15.34 -5.58
N LYS A 128 -18.16 14.94 -4.58
CA LYS A 128 -18.39 15.29 -3.17
C LYS A 128 -18.48 16.81 -2.97
N VAL A 129 -17.51 17.58 -3.50
CA VAL A 129 -17.51 19.05 -3.38
C VAL A 129 -18.77 19.65 -4.00
N LYS A 130 -19.18 19.20 -5.20
CA LYS A 130 -20.40 19.68 -5.86
C LYS A 130 -21.65 19.40 -5.04
N LEU A 131 -21.73 18.22 -4.40
CA LEU A 131 -22.85 17.87 -3.53
C LEU A 131 -22.87 18.71 -2.25
N GLU A 132 -21.72 18.97 -1.65
CA GLU A 132 -21.60 19.85 -0.47
C GLU A 132 -22.06 21.29 -0.79
N GLU A 133 -21.66 21.82 -1.95
CA GLU A 133 -22.13 23.13 -2.45
C GLU A 133 -23.65 23.15 -2.67
N LEU A 134 -24.21 22.08 -3.27
CA LEU A 134 -25.65 21.98 -3.52
C LEU A 134 -26.45 21.89 -2.21
N ILE A 135 -25.97 21.13 -1.23
CA ILE A 135 -26.58 21.04 0.11
C ILE A 135 -26.61 22.41 0.77
N LYS A 136 -25.47 23.12 0.75
CA LYS A 136 -25.38 24.47 1.33
C LYS A 136 -26.36 25.43 0.66
N LYS A 137 -26.40 25.44 -0.68
CA LYS A 137 -27.34 26.27 -1.44
C LYS A 137 -28.79 25.95 -1.10
N SER A 138 -29.16 24.67 -1.01
CA SER A 138 -30.51 24.25 -0.65
C SER A 138 -30.90 24.69 0.77
N GLN A 139 -29.96 24.64 1.72
CA GLN A 139 -30.20 25.12 3.08
C GLN A 139 -30.43 26.63 3.10
N ASP A 140 -29.60 27.40 2.38
CA ASP A 140 -29.74 28.85 2.25
C ASP A 140 -31.09 29.22 1.61
N ASP A 141 -31.46 28.54 0.52
CA ASP A 141 -32.74 28.73 -0.16
C ASP A 141 -33.94 28.42 0.76
N CYS A 142 -33.85 27.34 1.54
CA CYS A 142 -34.88 26.97 2.51
C CYS A 142 -35.03 28.01 3.62
N GLN A 143 -33.91 28.49 4.19
CA GLN A 143 -33.93 29.55 5.20
C GLN A 143 -34.55 30.84 4.66
N GLU A 144 -34.21 31.19 3.43
CA GLU A 144 -34.77 32.38 2.78
C GLU A 144 -36.28 32.22 2.49
N CYS A 145 -36.72 31.04 2.05
CA CYS A 145 -38.15 30.72 1.91
C CYS A 145 -38.89 30.86 3.24
N VAL A 146 -38.32 30.37 4.35
CA VAL A 146 -38.89 30.52 5.69
C VAL A 146 -39.00 31.99 6.09
N LYS A 147 -37.94 32.80 5.87
CA LYS A 147 -37.97 34.24 6.15
C LYS A 147 -39.06 34.96 5.36
N ARG A 148 -39.21 34.64 4.06
CA ARG A 148 -40.26 35.20 3.19
C ARG A 148 -41.65 34.81 3.66
N ALA A 149 -41.86 33.54 4.02
CA ALA A 149 -43.14 33.06 4.54
C ALA A 149 -43.54 33.78 5.84
N VAL A 150 -42.61 33.91 6.79
CA VAL A 150 -42.81 34.67 8.05
C VAL A 150 -43.17 36.12 7.76
N LYS A 151 -42.45 36.78 6.84
CA LYS A 151 -42.74 38.17 6.45
C LYS A 151 -44.13 38.31 5.83
N ALA A 152 -44.51 37.39 4.95
CA ALA A 152 -45.83 37.39 4.31
C ALA A 152 -46.95 37.17 5.35
N GLU A 153 -46.78 36.21 6.26
CA GLU A 153 -47.73 35.92 7.33
C GLU A 153 -47.94 37.14 8.24
N ILE A 154 -46.85 37.81 8.66
CA ILE A 154 -46.93 39.07 9.42
C ILE A 154 -47.66 40.16 8.63
N SER A 155 -47.41 40.28 7.32
CA SER A 155 -48.07 41.28 6.47
C SER A 155 -49.58 41.05 6.40
N VAL A 156 -50.02 39.79 6.28
CA VAL A 156 -51.43 39.41 6.28
C VAL A 156 -52.07 39.75 7.64
N LEU A 157 -51.43 39.37 8.75
CA LEU A 157 -51.93 39.67 10.10
C LEU A 157 -52.04 41.18 10.35
N LYS A 158 -51.06 41.98 9.89
CA LYS A 158 -51.11 43.45 9.98
C LYS A 158 -52.27 44.02 9.17
N ASN A 159 -52.46 43.54 7.95
CA ASN A 159 -53.56 44.00 7.10
C ASN A 159 -54.93 43.64 7.70
N TRP A 160 -55.09 42.44 8.27
CA TRP A 160 -56.31 42.04 8.98
C TRP A 160 -56.56 42.90 10.23
N LYS A 161 -55.52 43.17 11.03
CA LYS A 161 -55.59 44.08 12.18
C LYS A 161 -56.09 45.46 11.74
N GLU A 162 -55.45 46.05 10.74
CA GLU A 162 -55.79 47.38 10.23
C GLU A 162 -57.21 47.44 9.68
N THR A 163 -57.62 46.45 8.88
CA THR A 163 -58.97 46.36 8.34
C THR A 163 -60.02 46.31 9.45
N GLU A 164 -59.79 45.50 10.48
CA GLU A 164 -60.75 45.33 11.58
C GLU A 164 -60.80 46.55 12.50
N VAL A 165 -59.65 47.16 12.79
CA VAL A 165 -59.54 48.42 13.53
C VAL A 165 -60.27 49.56 12.79
N CYS A 166 -60.04 49.71 11.48
CA CYS A 166 -60.74 50.70 10.67
C CYS A 166 -62.25 50.50 10.69
N ARG A 167 -62.73 49.25 10.60
CA ARG A 167 -64.16 48.92 10.69
C ARG A 167 -64.76 49.34 12.05
N LEU A 168 -64.12 48.97 13.16
CA LEU A 168 -64.59 49.30 14.51
C LEU A 168 -64.52 50.81 14.81
N ASN A 169 -63.49 51.50 14.31
CA ASN A 169 -63.39 52.96 14.39
C ASN A 169 -64.51 53.65 13.60
N GLY A 170 -64.85 53.14 12.42
CA GLY A 170 -66.00 53.63 11.64
C GLY A 170 -67.33 53.48 12.39
N ILE A 171 -67.56 52.33 13.03
CA ILE A 171 -68.74 52.10 13.87
C ILE A 171 -68.77 53.07 15.06
N THR A 172 -67.62 53.23 15.75
CA THR A 172 -67.48 54.14 16.89
C THR A 172 -67.77 55.58 16.49
N ALA A 173 -67.16 56.06 15.40
CA ALA A 173 -67.37 57.43 14.91
C ALA A 173 -68.84 57.68 14.53
N ASN A 174 -69.49 56.72 13.87
CA ASN A 174 -70.91 56.80 13.53
C ASN A 174 -71.79 56.85 14.80
N ALA A 175 -71.52 55.97 15.77
CA ALA A 175 -72.21 55.96 17.05
C ALA A 175 -72.01 57.27 17.84
N GLU A 176 -70.81 57.84 17.82
CA GLU A 176 -70.50 59.12 18.45
C GLU A 176 -71.19 60.31 17.79
N VAL A 177 -71.43 60.26 16.46
CA VAL A 177 -72.25 61.25 15.75
C VAL A 177 -73.71 61.13 16.17
N ASN A 178 -74.27 59.91 16.16
CA ASN A 178 -75.66 59.67 16.60
C ASN A 178 -75.88 60.10 18.06
N LEU A 179 -74.94 59.77 18.95
CA LEU A 179 -74.98 60.20 20.35
C LEU A 179 -74.97 61.73 20.48
N ARG A 180 -74.16 62.44 19.70
CA ARG A 180 -74.15 63.92 19.67
C ARG A 180 -75.47 64.51 19.20
N VAL A 181 -76.09 63.91 18.18
CA VAL A 181 -77.41 64.31 17.68
C VAL A 181 -78.47 64.12 18.77
N LEU A 182 -78.52 62.96 19.41
CA LEU A 182 -79.47 62.68 20.51
C LEU A 182 -79.27 63.62 21.71
N LYS A 183 -78.02 63.89 22.10
CA LYS A 183 -77.71 64.86 23.18
C LYS A 183 -78.23 66.27 22.86
N SER A 184 -78.18 66.68 21.59
CA SER A 184 -78.69 67.99 21.14
C SER A 184 -80.22 68.12 21.26
N PHE A 185 -80.97 67.02 21.07
CA PHE A 185 -82.42 66.99 21.24
C PHE A 185 -82.89 66.87 22.70
N SER A 186 -81.98 66.56 23.64
CA SER A 186 -82.30 66.39 25.08
C SER A 186 -82.53 67.70 25.83
N SER A 187 -82.24 68.83 25.20
CA SER A 187 -82.39 70.18 25.77
C SER A 187 -83.85 70.68 25.85
N SER A 188 -84.84 69.86 25.45
CA SER A 188 -86.27 70.23 25.43
C SER A 188 -87.06 69.49 26.52
N PRO A 189 -87.79 70.20 27.42
CA PRO A 189 -88.33 69.63 28.67
C PRO A 189 -89.45 68.57 28.51
N SER A 190 -89.98 68.36 27.30
CA SER A 190 -91.13 67.47 27.05
C SER A 190 -90.77 66.00 26.71
N ALA A 191 -89.50 65.65 26.46
CA ALA A 191 -89.09 64.32 25.96
C ALA A 191 -88.00 63.62 26.83
N ALA A 192 -87.76 64.13 28.04
CA ALA A 192 -86.55 63.84 28.82
C ALA A 192 -86.29 62.37 29.23
N PRO A 193 -87.28 61.54 29.64
CA PRO A 193 -86.98 60.18 30.14
C PRO A 193 -86.62 59.18 29.03
N THR A 194 -87.36 59.17 27.92
CA THR A 194 -87.15 58.23 26.80
C THR A 194 -85.84 58.50 26.08
N LEU A 195 -85.52 59.77 25.88
CA LEU A 195 -84.29 60.19 25.21
C LEU A 195 -83.04 59.90 26.06
N LYS A 196 -83.16 59.96 27.39
CA LYS A 196 -82.07 59.61 28.32
C LYS A 196 -81.70 58.13 28.23
N SER A 197 -82.70 57.24 28.17
CA SER A 197 -82.45 55.80 27.99
C SER A 197 -81.74 55.48 26.66
N GLN A 198 -82.03 56.21 25.59
CA GLN A 198 -81.33 56.05 24.30
C GLN A 198 -79.90 56.58 24.36
N ILE A 199 -79.67 57.71 25.03
CA ILE A 199 -78.31 58.24 25.25
C ILE A 199 -77.46 57.22 26.01
N ASP A 200 -78.00 56.63 27.08
CA ASP A 200 -77.29 55.64 27.89
C ASP A 200 -77.02 54.34 27.10
N SER A 201 -77.95 53.90 26.23
CA SER A 201 -77.72 52.71 25.38
C SER A 201 -76.64 52.94 24.32
N TRP A 202 -76.57 54.13 23.72
CA TRP A 202 -75.50 54.51 22.79
C TRP A 202 -74.14 54.65 23.49
N GLU A 203 -74.09 55.16 24.73
CA GLU A 203 -72.86 55.24 25.53
C GLU A 203 -72.32 53.84 25.89
N ILE A 204 -73.21 52.92 26.29
CA ILE A 204 -72.86 51.52 26.53
C ILE A 204 -72.38 50.86 25.24
N PHE A 205 -73.06 51.08 24.12
CA PHE A 205 -72.66 50.57 22.82
C PHE A 205 -71.26 51.03 22.43
N ILE A 206 -70.97 52.34 22.52
CA ILE A 206 -69.64 52.89 22.24
C ILE A 206 -68.58 52.29 23.17
N SER A 207 -68.87 52.15 24.46
CA SER A 207 -67.95 51.52 25.42
C SER A 207 -67.64 50.07 25.03
N ASN A 208 -68.65 49.31 24.60
CA ASN A 208 -68.49 47.93 24.16
C ASN A 208 -67.68 47.82 22.85
N VAL A 209 -67.92 48.71 21.88
CA VAL A 209 -67.11 48.77 20.63
C VAL A 209 -65.65 49.10 20.96
N LYS A 210 -65.38 50.06 21.85
CA LYS A 210 -64.02 50.41 22.30
C LYS A 210 -63.33 49.23 22.99
N LYS A 211 -64.04 48.48 23.83
CA LYS A 211 -63.50 47.26 24.45
C LYS A 211 -63.19 46.16 23.43
N GLN A 212 -64.03 46.01 22.40
CA GLN A 212 -63.75 45.07 21.30
C GLN A 212 -62.54 45.51 20.47
N LEU A 213 -62.35 46.82 20.25
CA LEU A 213 -61.19 47.38 19.57
C LEU A 213 -59.89 46.99 20.29
N GLU A 214 -59.79 47.23 21.60
CA GLU A 214 -58.62 46.85 22.40
C GLU A 214 -58.32 45.34 22.32
N LYS A 215 -59.37 44.51 22.37
CA LYS A 215 -59.25 43.05 22.27
C LYS A 215 -58.72 42.61 20.91
N VAL A 216 -59.21 43.22 19.83
CA VAL A 216 -58.76 42.96 18.45
C VAL A 216 -57.28 43.33 18.30
N GLU A 217 -56.89 44.51 18.77
CA GLU A 217 -55.51 44.97 18.69
C GLU A 217 -54.55 44.07 19.46
N ALA A 218 -54.87 43.72 20.70
CA ALA A 218 -54.05 42.86 21.53
C ALA A 218 -53.87 41.47 20.91
N LYS A 219 -54.96 40.86 20.41
CA LYS A 219 -54.93 39.51 19.85
C LYS A 219 -54.16 39.43 18.53
N TYR A 220 -54.30 40.41 17.64
CA TYR A 220 -53.50 40.43 16.42
C TYR A 220 -52.02 40.73 16.71
N GLU A 221 -51.71 41.55 17.71
CA GLU A 221 -50.33 41.78 18.14
C GLU A 221 -49.70 40.51 18.70
N GLU A 222 -50.41 39.77 19.55
CA GLU A 222 -49.99 38.47 20.08
C GLU A 222 -49.67 37.49 18.94
N LYS A 223 -50.57 37.34 17.96
CA LYS A 223 -50.34 36.47 16.79
C LYS A 223 -49.11 36.90 15.98
N ILE A 224 -48.90 38.20 15.78
CA ILE A 224 -47.71 38.72 15.09
C ILE A 224 -46.44 38.34 15.87
N GLN A 225 -46.44 38.44 17.20
CA GLN A 225 -45.30 38.04 18.01
C GLN A 225 -45.07 36.52 17.99
N MET A 226 -46.14 35.71 18.03
CA MET A 226 -46.02 34.26 17.87
C MET A 226 -45.34 33.88 16.55
N VAL A 227 -45.72 34.52 15.44
CA VAL A 227 -45.12 34.29 14.13
C VAL A 227 -43.66 34.73 14.09
N LYS A 228 -43.31 35.88 14.69
CA LYS A 228 -41.91 36.31 14.83
C LYS A 228 -41.06 35.32 15.64
N ASN A 229 -41.66 34.70 16.64
CA ASN A 229 -41.03 33.71 17.50
C ASN A 229 -40.97 32.31 16.87
N GLY A 230 -41.43 32.16 15.62
CA GLY A 230 -41.30 30.94 14.84
C GLY A 230 -42.52 30.01 14.87
N VAL A 231 -43.64 30.42 15.49
CA VAL A 231 -44.89 29.67 15.40
C VAL A 231 -45.49 29.84 14.00
N ARG A 232 -45.75 28.72 13.32
CA ARG A 232 -46.29 28.71 11.96
C ARG A 232 -47.81 28.54 11.96
N ASN A 233 -48.44 28.90 10.84
CA ASN A 233 -49.88 28.72 10.61
C ASN A 233 -50.77 29.49 11.61
N CYS A 234 -50.35 30.69 12.01
CA CYS A 234 -51.11 31.58 12.88
C CYS A 234 -52.20 32.36 12.12
N LEU A 235 -52.35 32.13 10.81
CA LEU A 235 -53.37 32.71 9.92
C LEU A 235 -54.78 32.21 10.21
N THR A 236 -55.32 32.62 11.35
CA THR A 236 -56.74 32.47 11.69
C THR A 236 -57.35 33.86 11.86
N LYS A 237 -58.36 34.19 11.04
CA LYS A 237 -59.06 35.47 11.15
C LYS A 237 -59.81 35.53 12.48
N MET A 238 -59.80 36.68 13.15
CA MET A 238 -60.60 36.86 14.35
C MET A 238 -62.07 36.99 13.97
N GLU A 239 -62.91 36.13 14.56
CA GLU A 239 -64.36 36.34 14.57
C GLU A 239 -64.66 37.51 15.49
N THR A 240 -65.11 38.63 14.93
CA THR A 240 -65.62 39.76 15.69
C THR A 240 -67.12 39.63 15.83
N VAL A 241 -67.63 39.92 17.03
CA VAL A 241 -69.07 39.88 17.30
C VAL A 241 -69.74 40.95 16.44
N GLU A 242 -70.77 40.58 15.68
CA GLU A 242 -71.61 41.56 14.99
C GLU A 242 -72.32 42.42 16.03
N LEU A 243 -71.97 43.70 16.09
CA LEU A 243 -72.57 44.67 17.00
C LEU A 243 -73.69 45.38 16.25
N SER A 244 -74.94 45.04 16.58
CA SER A 244 -76.12 45.76 16.10
C SER A 244 -76.23 47.09 16.84
N SER A 245 -76.42 48.17 16.09
CA SER A 245 -76.70 49.48 16.67
C SER A 245 -78.02 49.47 17.46
N PRO A 246 -78.10 50.17 18.61
CA PRO A 246 -79.35 50.37 19.37
C PRO A 246 -80.44 51.13 18.60
#